data_AF-A0A0F7BZB9-F1
#
_entry.id   AF-A0A0F7BZB9-F1
#
_cell.length_a   1.000
_cell.length_b   1.000
_cell.length_c   1.000
_cell.angle_alpha   90.00
_cell.angle_beta   90.00
_cell.angle_gamma   90.00
#
_symmetry.space_group_name_H-M   'P 1'
#
loop_
_entity.id
_entity.type
_entity.pdbx_description
1 polymer ?
#
loop_
_entity_poly.entity_id
_entity_poly.type
_entity_poly.pdbx_seq_one_letter_code
_entity_poly.pdbx_strand_id
1 'polypeptide(L)'
;MVRRCKKIQSLLLLFAMTFSLLGCSPDRLLPTVKGSGFARSEHASLPHSIENITYFKPVTPKELAPYLPTKMKSVNQLINTTLLPFPTNKESAYLVTFQLEQEQELFQQVQLTYAQERDATVNEENEFVILRMTEMKEDPFANIDIDKTNQHSSQSVDIIGNEVRIERTQNGVPLFQHIKTTSGSLVYSYYDWDETTLSVHLHNTVADEIVFYHQGILYQLAYSINENKRNEKIHQQMIQVAKTIVDNA
;
A
#
# COMPACT_ATOMS: atom_id res chain seq x y z
N MET A 1 -0.43 -8.90 -75.90
CA MET A 1 0.38 -8.05 -75.02
C MET A 1 -0.39 -7.73 -73.73
N VAL A 2 -0.69 -8.71 -72.86
CA VAL A 2 -1.40 -8.49 -71.58
C VAL A 2 -1.02 -9.60 -70.59
N ARG A 3 0.18 -9.54 -69.97
CA ARG A 3 0.56 -10.52 -68.93
C ARG A 3 1.46 -9.98 -67.81
N ARG A 4 1.73 -8.66 -67.77
CA ARG A 4 2.68 -8.06 -66.81
C ARG A 4 2.05 -7.41 -65.55
N CYS A 5 0.75 -7.12 -65.51
CA CYS A 5 0.16 -6.38 -64.37
C CYS A 5 -0.21 -7.23 -63.13
N LYS A 6 -0.38 -8.56 -63.25
CA LYS A 6 -0.86 -9.39 -62.11
C LYS A 6 0.20 -9.66 -61.03
N LYS A 7 1.49 -9.57 -61.34
CA LYS A 7 2.58 -9.85 -60.36
C LYS A 7 2.86 -8.68 -59.40
N ILE A 8 2.53 -7.44 -59.78
CA ILE A 8 2.80 -6.25 -58.95
C ILE A 8 1.72 -6.07 -57.88
N GLN A 9 0.46 -6.39 -58.20
CA GLN A 9 -0.65 -6.35 -57.23
C GLN A 9 -0.49 -7.36 -56.08
N SER A 10 0.08 -8.53 -56.35
CA SER A 10 0.31 -9.55 -55.31
C SER A 10 1.45 -9.18 -54.34
N LEU A 11 2.41 -8.36 -54.77
CA LEU A 11 3.55 -7.95 -53.92
C LEU A 11 3.16 -6.79 -52.98
N LEU A 12 2.29 -5.89 -53.45
CA LEU A 12 1.75 -4.78 -52.64
C LEU A 12 0.82 -5.25 -51.51
N LEU A 13 0.09 -6.37 -51.70
CA LEU A 13 -0.75 -6.94 -50.65
C LEU A 13 0.07 -7.57 -49.50
N LEU A 14 1.22 -8.16 -49.81
CA LEU A 14 2.12 -8.72 -48.78
C LEU A 14 2.80 -7.61 -47.95
N PHE A 15 3.12 -6.47 -48.57
CA PHE A 15 3.72 -5.33 -47.86
C PHE A 15 2.71 -4.59 -46.97
N ALA A 16 1.42 -4.59 -47.34
CA ALA A 16 0.36 -4.03 -46.52
C ALA A 16 0.05 -4.91 -45.29
N MET A 17 0.17 -6.24 -45.39
CA MET A 17 -0.03 -7.14 -44.25
C MET A 17 1.09 -7.06 -43.21
N THR A 18 2.33 -6.74 -43.60
CA THR A 18 3.45 -6.65 -42.64
C THR A 18 3.38 -5.41 -41.74
N PHE A 19 2.65 -4.36 -42.13
CA PHE A 19 2.45 -3.18 -41.28
C PHE A 19 1.29 -3.32 -40.29
N SER A 20 0.42 -4.32 -40.45
CA SER A 20 -0.71 -4.56 -39.54
C SER A 20 -0.35 -5.40 -38.30
N LEU A 21 0.89 -5.91 -38.20
CA LEU A 21 1.36 -6.73 -37.09
C LEU A 21 2.27 -5.99 -36.09
N LEU A 22 2.48 -4.68 -36.28
CA LEU A 22 3.16 -3.81 -35.29
C LEU A 22 2.16 -3.11 -34.36
N GLY A 23 1.05 -3.78 -34.06
CA GLY A 23 0.20 -3.44 -32.92
C GLY A 23 0.87 -3.91 -31.63
N CYS A 24 2.05 -3.39 -31.30
CA CYS A 24 2.46 -3.34 -29.90
C CYS A 24 1.44 -2.45 -29.21
N SER A 25 0.44 -3.05 -28.56
CA SER A 25 -0.18 -2.38 -27.42
C SER A 25 0.97 -1.91 -26.55
N PRO A 26 1.18 -0.60 -26.33
CA PRO A 26 2.13 -0.20 -25.32
C PRO A 26 1.55 -0.77 -24.04
N ASP A 27 2.17 -1.84 -23.52
CA ASP A 27 2.04 -2.18 -22.11
C ASP A 27 2.36 -0.88 -21.39
N ARG A 28 1.31 -0.18 -20.96
CA ARG A 28 1.47 1.02 -20.16
C ARG A 28 2.08 0.45 -18.89
N LEU A 29 3.38 0.64 -18.73
CA LEU A 29 4.10 0.44 -17.49
C LEU A 29 4.18 1.82 -16.83
N LEU A 30 4.01 1.88 -15.52
CA LEU A 30 4.28 3.12 -14.79
C LEU A 30 5.74 3.51 -15.03
N PRO A 31 6.06 4.79 -15.27
CA PRO A 31 7.44 5.23 -15.40
C PRO A 31 8.22 4.96 -14.11
N THR A 32 9.41 4.38 -14.23
CA THR A 32 10.33 4.26 -13.10
C THR A 32 10.92 5.61 -12.74
N VAL A 33 11.10 5.87 -11.44
CA VAL A 33 11.66 7.12 -10.91
C VAL A 33 12.79 6.82 -9.92
N LYS A 34 13.59 7.84 -9.60
CA LYS A 34 14.53 7.73 -8.49
C LYS A 34 13.76 7.61 -7.18
N GLY A 35 14.32 6.90 -6.22
CA GLY A 35 13.83 6.94 -4.86
C GLY A 35 14.87 6.46 -3.86
N SER A 36 14.53 6.60 -2.57
CA SER A 36 15.41 6.19 -1.48
C SER A 36 14.62 5.62 -0.32
N GLY A 37 15.16 4.55 0.27
CA GLY A 37 14.62 3.88 1.44
C GLY A 37 13.45 2.94 1.16
N PHE A 38 13.03 2.20 2.18
CA PHE A 38 11.88 1.31 2.11
C PHE A 38 10.87 1.68 3.19
N ALA A 39 9.61 1.87 2.82
CA ALA A 39 8.57 2.23 3.76
C ALA A 39 8.30 1.04 4.69
N ARG A 40 8.36 1.30 6.00
CA ARG A 40 8.22 0.28 7.03
C ARG A 40 7.59 0.87 8.30
N SER A 41 7.07 -0.02 9.14
CA SER A 41 6.70 0.26 10.51
C SER A 41 7.65 -0.51 11.40
N GLU A 42 7.99 0.03 12.56
CA GLU A 42 8.79 -0.70 13.54
C GLU A 42 8.00 -1.82 14.22
N HIS A 43 6.68 -1.90 14.03
CA HIS A 43 5.84 -3.00 14.53
C HIS A 43 5.96 -4.30 13.72
N ALA A 44 6.42 -4.23 12.47
CA ALA A 44 6.54 -5.40 11.61
C ALA A 44 7.86 -5.39 10.83
N SER A 45 8.70 -6.38 11.07
CA SER A 45 9.94 -6.61 10.32
C SER A 45 9.71 -7.57 9.15
N LEU A 46 10.38 -7.33 8.03
CA LEU A 46 10.54 -8.36 7.00
C LEU A 46 11.52 -9.43 7.48
N PRO A 47 11.35 -10.71 7.07
CA PRO A 47 12.20 -11.81 7.50
C PRO A 47 13.65 -11.71 6.99
N HIS A 48 13.87 -11.02 5.88
CA HIS A 48 15.17 -10.91 5.21
C HIS A 48 15.44 -9.46 4.78
N SER A 49 16.72 -9.14 4.54
CA SER A 49 17.12 -7.86 3.96
C SER A 49 16.50 -7.67 2.57
N ILE A 50 16.26 -6.41 2.22
CA ILE A 50 15.69 -6.02 0.95
C ILE A 50 16.79 -5.51 0.02
N GLU A 51 16.72 -5.89 -1.25
CA GLU A 51 17.60 -5.42 -2.31
C GLU A 51 16.82 -5.04 -3.57
N ASN A 52 17.49 -4.41 -4.53
CA ASN A 52 16.99 -4.13 -5.87
C ASN A 52 15.62 -3.40 -5.89
N ILE A 53 15.48 -2.40 -5.02
CA ILE A 53 14.25 -1.60 -4.91
C ILE A 53 14.09 -0.73 -6.16
N THR A 54 12.95 -0.85 -6.82
CA THR A 54 12.55 -0.02 -7.96
C THR A 54 11.28 0.76 -7.59
N TYR A 55 11.32 2.07 -7.84
CA TYR A 55 10.21 2.97 -7.55
C TYR A 55 9.51 3.37 -8.85
N PHE A 56 8.20 3.49 -8.78
CA PHE A 56 7.37 3.95 -9.87
C PHE A 56 6.81 5.34 -9.57
N LYS A 57 6.55 6.12 -10.62
CA LYS A 57 5.92 7.43 -10.47
C LYS A 57 4.56 7.26 -9.79
N PRO A 58 4.26 8.01 -8.72
CA PRO A 58 2.99 7.92 -8.03
C PRO A 58 1.84 8.38 -8.92
N VAL A 59 0.69 7.78 -8.71
CA VAL A 59 -0.57 8.03 -9.41
C VAL A 59 -1.71 8.05 -8.40
N THR A 60 -2.96 8.30 -8.81
CA THR A 60 -4.11 8.10 -7.92
C THR A 60 -4.39 6.61 -7.69
N PRO A 61 -5.06 6.21 -6.59
CA PRO A 61 -5.46 4.82 -6.35
C PRO A 61 -6.23 4.19 -7.53
N LYS A 62 -7.11 4.97 -8.16
CA LYS A 62 -7.88 4.55 -9.35
C LYS A 62 -6.98 4.27 -10.56
N GLU A 63 -5.97 5.12 -10.78
CA GLU A 63 -5.00 4.96 -11.87
C GLU A 63 -4.02 3.82 -11.62
N LEU A 64 -3.75 3.47 -10.36
CA LEU A 64 -2.87 2.36 -10.00
C LEU A 64 -3.48 0.99 -10.35
N ALA A 65 -4.81 0.88 -10.36
CA ALA A 65 -5.55 -0.37 -10.55
C ALA A 65 -5.02 -1.33 -11.64
N PRO A 66 -4.69 -0.86 -12.86
CA PRO A 66 -4.23 -1.74 -13.94
C PRO A 66 -2.85 -2.36 -13.70
N TYR A 67 -2.06 -1.79 -12.78
CA TYR A 67 -0.67 -2.17 -12.52
C TYR A 67 -0.52 -3.09 -11.31
N LEU A 68 -1.61 -3.33 -10.58
CA LEU A 68 -1.58 -4.15 -9.37
C LEU A 68 -1.41 -5.64 -9.69
N PRO A 69 -0.64 -6.37 -8.87
CA PRO A 69 -0.47 -7.80 -9.02
C PRO A 69 -1.81 -8.50 -8.77
N THR A 70 -2.01 -9.70 -9.32
CA THR A 70 -3.30 -10.40 -9.23
C THR A 70 -3.80 -10.55 -7.79
N LYS A 71 -2.90 -10.81 -6.82
CA LYS A 71 -3.21 -10.92 -5.39
C LYS A 71 -3.69 -9.60 -4.76
N MET A 72 -3.42 -8.48 -5.40
CA MET A 72 -3.79 -7.14 -4.96
C MET A 72 -4.75 -6.48 -5.96
N LYS A 73 -5.35 -7.19 -6.92
CA LYS A 73 -6.28 -6.54 -7.87
C LYS A 73 -7.54 -6.00 -7.19
N SER A 74 -7.95 -6.59 -6.08
CA SER A 74 -9.01 -6.10 -5.19
C SER A 74 -8.65 -4.77 -4.51
N VAL A 75 -7.39 -4.32 -4.57
CA VAL A 75 -6.87 -3.15 -3.83
C VAL A 75 -7.50 -1.82 -4.22
N ASN A 76 -7.93 -1.66 -5.47
CA ASN A 76 -8.42 -0.38 -6.01
C ASN A 76 -9.75 0.10 -5.40
N GLN A 77 -10.40 -0.71 -4.56
CA GLN A 77 -11.66 -0.39 -3.87
C GLN A 77 -11.57 -0.60 -2.35
N LEU A 78 -10.38 -0.85 -1.80
CA LEU A 78 -10.25 -1.28 -0.40
C LEU A 78 -10.58 -0.20 0.64
N ILE A 79 -10.38 1.08 0.32
CA ILE A 79 -10.79 2.18 1.18
C ILE A 79 -11.92 2.95 0.53
N ASN A 80 -13.10 2.81 1.10
CA ASN A 80 -14.21 3.71 0.85
C ASN A 80 -13.96 5.02 1.61
N THR A 81 -13.61 6.09 0.89
CA THR A 81 -13.29 7.40 1.48
C THR A 81 -14.46 8.01 2.27
N THR A 82 -15.71 7.60 1.99
CA THR A 82 -16.88 8.02 2.78
C THR A 82 -16.90 7.45 4.20
N LEU A 83 -16.11 6.41 4.46
CA LEU A 83 -15.91 5.82 5.79
C LEU A 83 -14.72 6.44 6.54
N LEU A 84 -14.02 7.42 5.96
CA LEU A 84 -12.96 8.13 6.66
C LEU A 84 -13.55 9.25 7.53
N PRO A 85 -12.95 9.55 8.69
CA PRO A 85 -13.49 10.55 9.63
C PRO A 85 -13.19 11.99 9.23
N PHE A 86 -12.69 12.22 8.01
CA PHE A 86 -12.31 13.52 7.48
C PHE A 86 -12.56 13.60 5.96
N PRO A 87 -12.75 14.79 5.40
CA PRO A 87 -12.85 14.97 3.96
C PRO A 87 -11.51 14.65 3.29
N THR A 88 -11.51 13.68 2.38
CA THR A 88 -10.33 13.38 1.55
C THR A 88 -10.30 14.30 0.34
N ASN A 89 -9.26 15.12 0.22
CA ASN A 89 -9.01 15.98 -0.94
C ASN A 89 -7.63 15.72 -1.57
N LYS A 90 -6.77 14.90 -0.95
CA LYS A 90 -5.54 14.38 -1.56
C LYS A 90 -5.52 12.86 -1.51
N GLU A 91 -5.34 12.25 -2.68
CA GLU A 91 -5.16 10.81 -2.85
C GLU A 91 -3.91 10.53 -3.66
N SER A 92 -3.06 9.63 -3.17
CA SER A 92 -1.89 9.16 -3.92
C SER A 92 -1.66 7.68 -3.68
N ALA A 93 -1.04 7.04 -4.66
CA ALA A 93 -0.77 5.63 -4.67
C ALA A 93 0.65 5.38 -5.19
N TYR A 94 1.41 4.58 -4.45
CA TYR A 94 2.77 4.21 -4.75
C TYR A 94 2.84 2.72 -5.01
N LEU A 95 3.59 2.36 -6.05
CA LEU A 95 4.03 1.00 -6.31
C LEU A 95 5.55 0.98 -6.19
N VAL A 96 6.04 0.01 -5.44
CA VAL A 96 7.46 -0.28 -5.31
C VAL A 96 7.65 -1.78 -5.49
N THR A 97 8.68 -2.16 -6.25
CA THR A 97 9.08 -3.55 -6.38
C THR A 97 10.42 -3.77 -5.70
N PHE A 98 10.65 -4.93 -5.13
CA PHE A 98 11.87 -5.25 -4.40
C PHE A 98 12.18 -6.74 -4.46
N GLN A 99 13.40 -7.12 -4.09
CA GLN A 99 13.80 -8.52 -3.89
C GLN A 99 14.20 -8.74 -2.44
N LEU A 100 14.01 -9.96 -1.94
CA LEU A 100 14.59 -10.38 -0.66
C LEU A 100 15.95 -11.01 -0.95
N GLU A 101 16.96 -10.79 -0.10
CA GLU A 101 18.37 -11.18 -0.31
C GLU A 101 18.58 -12.67 -0.67
N GLN A 102 17.62 -13.54 -0.34
CA GLN A 102 17.66 -14.99 -0.59
C GLN A 102 16.70 -15.45 -1.68
N GLU A 103 16.00 -14.52 -2.34
CA GLU A 103 14.94 -14.81 -3.29
C GLU A 103 15.17 -14.09 -4.62
N GLN A 104 15.06 -14.84 -5.72
CA GLN A 104 15.13 -14.28 -7.07
C GLN A 104 13.79 -13.66 -7.50
N GLU A 105 12.71 -13.99 -6.80
CA GLU A 105 11.38 -13.47 -7.07
C GLU A 105 11.28 -11.98 -6.73
N LEU A 106 10.56 -11.24 -7.58
CA LEU A 106 10.27 -9.84 -7.36
C LEU A 106 8.98 -9.71 -6.54
N PHE A 107 9.08 -9.07 -5.39
CA PHE A 107 7.98 -8.74 -4.51
C PHE A 107 7.51 -7.31 -4.74
N GLN A 108 6.29 -7.03 -4.29
CA GLN A 108 5.68 -5.72 -4.44
C GLN A 108 5.20 -5.14 -3.11
N GLN A 109 5.36 -3.84 -2.97
CA GLN A 109 4.75 -3.03 -1.92
C GLN A 109 3.89 -1.94 -2.58
N VAL A 110 2.65 -1.87 -2.15
CA VAL A 110 1.68 -0.87 -2.58
C VAL A 110 1.31 -0.01 -1.38
N GLN A 111 1.30 1.31 -1.55
CA GLN A 111 0.82 2.24 -0.55
C GLN A 111 -0.28 3.10 -1.13
N LEU A 112 -1.44 3.16 -0.47
CA LEU A 112 -2.50 4.11 -0.74
C LEU A 112 -2.52 5.15 0.39
N THR A 113 -2.45 6.42 0.02
CA THR A 113 -2.47 7.55 0.95
C THR A 113 -3.73 8.38 0.69
N TYR A 114 -4.51 8.59 1.75
CA TYR A 114 -5.67 9.47 1.79
C TYR A 114 -5.40 10.55 2.83
N ALA A 115 -5.43 11.81 2.43
CA ALA A 115 -5.11 12.90 3.34
C ALA A 115 -6.06 14.09 3.16
N GLN A 116 -6.20 14.85 4.24
CA GLN A 116 -6.73 16.20 4.20
C GLN A 116 -5.58 17.17 3.95
N GLU A 117 -5.65 17.89 2.83
CA GLU A 117 -4.74 18.95 2.43
C GLU A 117 -4.84 20.10 3.43
N ARG A 118 -3.66 20.59 3.84
CA ARG A 118 -3.49 21.61 4.86
C ARG A 118 -4.22 22.90 4.45
N ASP A 119 -5.08 23.43 5.32
CA ASP A 119 -5.48 24.83 5.19
C ASP A 119 -4.28 25.68 5.64
N ALA A 120 -3.68 26.44 4.73
CA ALA A 120 -2.51 27.27 5.02
C ALA A 120 -2.76 28.34 6.12
N THR A 121 -4.02 28.57 6.49
CA THR A 121 -4.43 29.52 7.53
C THR A 121 -4.58 28.88 8.92
N VAL A 122 -4.67 27.56 9.00
CA VAL A 122 -4.88 26.81 10.24
C VAL A 122 -3.66 25.93 10.47
N ASN A 123 -2.91 26.18 11.55
CA ASN A 123 -1.74 25.38 11.96
C ASN A 123 -2.17 23.99 12.50
N GLU A 124 -2.97 23.24 11.74
CA GLU A 124 -3.34 21.86 12.07
C GLU A 124 -2.43 20.89 11.29
N GLU A 125 -2.03 19.80 11.97
CA GLU A 125 -1.31 18.70 11.34
C GLU A 125 -2.20 18.00 10.31
N ASN A 126 -1.63 17.56 9.19
CA ASN A 126 -2.38 16.87 8.13
C ASN A 126 -3.03 15.59 8.68
N GLU A 127 -4.35 15.48 8.59
CA GLU A 127 -5.05 14.23 8.87
C GLU A 127 -4.79 13.24 7.72
N PHE A 128 -4.48 12.00 8.05
CA PHE A 128 -4.22 10.98 7.04
C PHE A 128 -4.68 9.58 7.46
N VAL A 129 -4.96 8.78 6.43
CA VAL A 129 -5.02 7.33 6.48
C VAL A 129 -4.12 6.78 5.38
N ILE A 130 -3.25 5.84 5.73
CA ILE A 130 -2.33 5.17 4.82
C ILE A 130 -2.58 3.67 4.92
N LEU A 131 -2.91 3.04 3.80
CA LEU A 131 -2.93 1.59 3.67
C LEU A 131 -1.69 1.14 2.92
N ARG A 132 -0.78 0.46 3.61
CA ARG A 132 0.36 -0.21 3.01
C ARG A 132 0.11 -1.71 2.93
N MET A 133 0.40 -2.29 1.78
CA MET A 133 0.27 -3.70 1.46
C MET A 133 1.60 -4.19 0.94
N THR A 134 2.20 -5.15 1.63
CA THR A 134 3.49 -5.72 1.26
C THR A 134 3.31 -7.20 0.98
N GLU A 135 3.70 -7.67 -0.21
CA GLU A 135 3.75 -9.09 -0.48
C GLU A 135 4.72 -9.78 0.48
N MET A 136 4.25 -10.83 1.14
CA MET A 136 5.03 -11.58 2.12
C MET A 136 4.57 -13.04 2.14
N LYS A 137 5.51 -13.96 1.89
CA LYS A 137 5.22 -15.41 1.81
C LYS A 137 4.85 -16.01 3.15
N GLU A 138 5.50 -15.55 4.21
CA GLU A 138 5.33 -16.08 5.56
C GLU A 138 4.46 -15.14 6.38
N ASP A 139 3.60 -15.70 7.23
CA ASP A 139 2.84 -14.92 8.19
C ASP A 139 3.79 -14.44 9.31
N PRO A 140 4.02 -13.12 9.46
CA PRO A 140 4.93 -12.60 10.48
C PRO A 140 4.40 -12.82 11.90
N PHE A 141 3.12 -13.21 12.05
CA PHE A 141 2.46 -13.45 13.32
C PHE A 141 2.27 -14.93 13.65
N ALA A 142 2.76 -15.86 12.82
CA ALA A 142 2.54 -17.30 12.98
C ALA A 142 2.96 -17.86 14.35
N ASN A 143 3.99 -17.26 14.97
CA ASN A 143 4.52 -17.70 16.26
C ASN A 143 3.90 -16.98 17.47
N ILE A 144 2.94 -16.06 17.25
CA ILE A 144 2.26 -15.35 18.31
C ILE A 144 1.08 -16.19 18.80
N ASP A 145 1.12 -16.57 20.08
CA ASP A 145 0.00 -17.25 20.73
C ASP A 145 -1.10 -16.21 21.07
N ILE A 146 -2.02 -16.03 20.10
CA ILE A 146 -3.12 -15.07 20.18
C ILE A 146 -4.10 -15.44 21.32
N ASP A 147 -4.24 -16.73 21.62
CA ASP A 147 -5.19 -17.20 22.64
C ASP A 147 -4.64 -16.97 24.06
N LYS A 148 -3.32 -17.06 24.26
CA LYS A 148 -2.68 -16.63 25.52
C LYS A 148 -2.65 -15.12 25.70
N THR A 149 -2.52 -14.36 24.62
CA THR A 149 -2.56 -12.88 24.69
C THR A 149 -3.96 -12.34 24.98
N ASN A 150 -5.02 -13.07 24.60
CA ASN A 150 -6.42 -12.71 24.92
C ASN A 150 -6.94 -13.24 26.27
N GLN A 151 -6.22 -14.16 26.94
CA GLN A 151 -6.63 -14.72 28.24
C GLN A 151 -6.59 -13.69 29.38
N HIS A 152 -5.95 -12.55 29.17
CA HIS A 152 -6.17 -11.38 29.99
C HIS A 152 -6.80 -10.30 29.12
N SER A 153 -8.02 -9.91 29.46
CA SER A 153 -8.69 -8.68 29.00
C SER A 153 -7.97 -7.39 29.44
N SER A 154 -6.65 -7.46 29.64
CA SER A 154 -5.79 -6.35 30.02
C SER A 154 -4.92 -6.01 28.82
N GLN A 155 -5.24 -4.88 28.20
CA GLN A 155 -4.32 -4.01 27.46
C GLN A 155 -2.86 -4.49 27.55
N SER A 156 -2.38 -5.14 26.49
CA SER A 156 -0.95 -5.39 26.36
C SER A 156 -0.27 -4.07 25.98
N VAL A 157 1.03 -3.93 26.25
CA VAL A 157 1.80 -2.75 25.85
C VAL A 157 2.96 -3.14 24.97
N ASP A 158 3.31 -2.29 24.01
CA ASP A 158 4.52 -2.44 23.22
C ASP A 158 5.79 -2.07 24.02
N ILE A 159 6.94 -2.14 23.36
CA ILE A 159 8.26 -1.89 23.97
C ILE A 159 8.44 -0.46 24.52
N ILE A 160 7.57 0.47 24.14
CA ILE A 160 7.59 1.87 24.60
C ILE A 160 6.35 2.22 25.45
N GLY A 161 5.53 1.24 25.82
CA GLY A 161 4.40 1.41 26.72
C GLY A 161 3.09 1.83 26.06
N ASN A 162 3.00 1.79 24.73
CA ASN A 162 1.76 2.08 24.00
C ASN A 162 0.83 0.88 24.01
N GLU A 163 -0.48 1.14 24.00
CA GLU A 163 -1.51 0.11 24.12
C GLU A 163 -1.57 -0.76 22.85
N VAL A 164 -1.55 -2.08 23.05
CA VAL A 164 -1.73 -3.09 22.01
C VAL A 164 -2.99 -3.89 22.31
N ARG A 165 -3.91 -3.90 21.34
CA ARG A 165 -5.14 -4.70 21.37
C ARG A 165 -5.16 -5.67 20.19
N ILE A 166 -5.85 -6.79 20.36
CA ILE A 166 -6.05 -7.75 19.29
C ILE A 166 -7.55 -7.99 19.16
N GLU A 167 -8.07 -7.80 17.96
CA GLU A 167 -9.45 -8.16 17.62
C GLU A 167 -9.45 -9.10 16.43
N ARG A 168 -10.43 -10.00 16.31
CA ARG A 168 -10.57 -10.88 15.16
C ARG A 168 -11.68 -10.41 14.22
N THR A 169 -11.46 -10.53 12.93
CA THR A 169 -12.53 -10.40 11.94
C THR A 169 -13.50 -11.59 12.05
N GLN A 170 -14.64 -11.51 11.35
CA GLN A 170 -15.60 -12.62 11.30
C GLN A 170 -14.97 -13.91 10.73
N ASN A 171 -14.02 -13.76 9.82
CA ASN A 171 -13.27 -14.87 9.20
C ASN A 171 -12.04 -15.30 10.03
N GLY A 172 -11.88 -14.77 11.25
CA GLY A 172 -10.83 -15.18 12.19
C GLY A 172 -9.47 -14.53 11.99
N VAL A 173 -9.34 -13.57 11.07
CA VAL A 173 -8.07 -12.84 10.85
C VAL A 173 -7.80 -11.92 12.04
N PRO A 174 -6.64 -12.03 12.72
CA PRO A 174 -6.28 -11.14 13.81
C PRO A 174 -5.88 -9.75 13.30
N LEU A 175 -6.37 -8.72 13.97
CA LEU A 175 -6.06 -7.31 13.77
C LEU A 175 -5.28 -6.82 14.99
N PHE A 176 -3.98 -6.62 14.82
CA PHE A 176 -3.09 -6.08 15.85
C PHE A 176 -3.17 -4.56 15.82
N GLN A 177 -3.74 -3.98 16.87
CA GLN A 177 -3.98 -2.55 17.01
C GLN A 177 -2.90 -1.96 17.90
N HIS A 178 -2.07 -1.07 17.36
CA HIS A 178 -1.06 -0.32 18.08
C HIS A 178 -1.55 1.11 18.26
N ILE A 179 -1.84 1.48 19.51
CA ILE A 179 -2.51 2.72 19.87
C ILE A 179 -1.57 3.54 20.74
N LYS A 180 -1.25 4.75 20.30
CA LYS A 180 -0.37 5.65 21.05
C LYS A 180 -1.07 6.12 22.34
N THR A 181 -0.46 5.79 23.48
CA THR A 181 -0.94 6.22 24.81
C THR A 181 0.11 6.96 25.62
N THR A 182 1.36 7.00 25.14
CA THR A 182 2.47 7.71 25.79
C THR A 182 2.95 8.89 24.96
N SER A 183 3.91 9.66 25.50
CA SER A 183 4.64 10.68 24.73
C SER A 183 5.63 10.07 23.74
N GLY A 184 5.96 8.78 23.87
CA GLY A 184 6.78 8.03 22.93
C GLY A 184 5.92 7.38 21.83
N SER A 185 6.51 7.23 20.65
CA SER A 185 5.92 6.43 19.58
C SER A 185 7.00 5.74 18.78
N LEU A 186 6.66 4.57 18.24
CA LEU A 186 7.42 3.96 17.19
C LEU A 186 7.23 4.77 15.90
N VAL A 187 8.26 4.73 15.05
CA VAL A 187 8.28 5.49 13.81
C VAL A 187 7.53 4.71 12.73
N TYR A 188 6.62 5.40 12.06
CA TYR A 188 6.02 4.94 10.81
C TYR A 188 6.63 5.70 9.64
N SER A 189 7.30 4.99 8.73
CA SER A 189 7.81 5.59 7.49
C SER A 189 6.93 5.24 6.29
N TYR A 190 6.65 6.21 5.44
CA TYR A 190 5.81 6.04 4.26
C TYR A 190 6.37 6.81 3.06
N TYR A 191 6.00 6.38 1.85
CA TYR A 191 6.43 7.02 0.62
C TYR A 191 5.74 8.37 0.41
N ASP A 192 6.54 9.37 0.05
CA ASP A 192 6.06 10.67 -0.41
C ASP A 192 6.78 11.09 -1.70
N TRP A 193 6.15 11.99 -2.45
CA TRP A 193 6.63 12.45 -3.74
C TRP A 193 7.23 13.85 -3.61
N ASP A 194 8.49 13.99 -4.03
CA ASP A 194 9.12 15.30 -4.14
C ASP A 194 9.00 15.82 -5.57
N GLU A 195 8.12 16.80 -5.77
CA GLU A 195 7.92 17.46 -7.07
C GLU A 195 9.16 18.25 -7.55
N THR A 196 10.06 18.63 -6.64
CA THR A 196 11.27 19.40 -6.98
C THR A 196 12.33 18.48 -7.59
N THR A 197 12.56 17.33 -6.96
CA THR A 197 13.57 16.36 -7.41
C THR A 197 12.99 15.27 -8.32
N LEU A 198 11.67 15.23 -8.47
CA LEU A 198 10.92 14.19 -9.19
C LEU A 198 11.31 12.79 -8.72
N SER A 199 11.29 12.60 -7.40
CA SER A 199 11.72 11.34 -6.76
C SER A 199 10.84 10.94 -5.59
N VAL A 200 10.83 9.63 -5.28
CA VAL A 200 10.14 9.06 -4.12
C VAL A 200 11.08 9.07 -2.92
N HIS A 201 10.63 9.62 -1.80
CA HIS A 201 11.38 9.62 -0.54
C HIS A 201 10.54 9.06 0.60
N LEU A 202 11.16 8.82 1.75
CA LEU A 202 10.45 8.44 2.96
C LEU A 202 10.12 9.67 3.79
N HIS A 203 8.86 9.77 4.19
CA HIS A 203 8.41 10.64 5.25
C HIS A 203 8.26 9.81 6.53
N ASN A 204 8.77 10.32 7.65
CA ASN A 204 8.65 9.67 8.95
C ASN A 204 7.60 10.40 9.78
N THR A 205 6.71 9.64 10.39
CA THR A 205 5.65 10.16 11.24
C THR A 205 5.41 9.25 12.43
N VAL A 206 4.46 9.68 13.26
CA VAL A 206 3.85 8.92 14.34
C VAL A 206 2.38 8.72 13.98
N ALA A 207 1.90 7.49 14.09
CA ALA A 207 0.53 7.13 13.77
C ALA A 207 0.07 5.99 14.69
N ASP A 208 -1.22 5.91 14.92
CA ASP A 208 -1.81 4.64 15.33
C ASP A 208 -1.77 3.67 14.13
N GLU A 209 -1.59 2.38 14.39
CA GLU A 209 -1.49 1.36 13.35
C GLU A 209 -2.41 0.17 13.62
N ILE A 210 -3.09 -0.32 12.58
CA ILE A 210 -3.74 -1.63 12.59
C ILE A 210 -3.01 -2.52 11.59
N VAL A 211 -2.40 -3.60 12.08
CA VAL A 211 -1.56 -4.51 11.30
C VAL A 211 -2.21 -5.88 11.25
N PHE A 212 -2.25 -6.49 10.07
CA PHE A 212 -2.78 -7.84 9.89
C PHE A 212 -2.17 -8.52 8.67
N TYR A 213 -2.15 -9.84 8.68
CA TYR A 213 -1.68 -10.66 7.57
C TYR A 213 -2.84 -11.44 6.97
N HIS A 214 -2.99 -11.37 5.65
CA HIS A 214 -4.04 -12.11 4.95
C HIS A 214 -3.59 -12.48 3.53
N GLN A 215 -3.81 -13.74 3.14
CA GLN A 215 -3.59 -14.24 1.77
C GLN A 215 -2.21 -13.91 1.14
N GLY A 216 -1.12 -13.92 1.92
CA GLY A 216 0.21 -13.62 1.38
C GLY A 216 0.56 -12.13 1.35
N ILE A 217 -0.22 -11.29 2.03
CA ILE A 217 -0.02 -9.84 2.09
C ILE A 217 -0.04 -9.40 3.56
N LEU A 218 1.00 -8.64 3.93
CA LEU A 218 1.03 -7.87 5.18
C LEU A 218 0.37 -6.51 4.94
N TYR A 219 -0.75 -6.28 5.63
CA TYR A 219 -1.49 -5.02 5.60
C TYR A 219 -1.14 -4.18 6.83
N GLN A 220 -0.92 -2.89 6.60
CA GLN A 220 -0.64 -1.91 7.63
C GLN A 220 -1.51 -0.68 7.35
N LEU A 221 -2.52 -0.49 8.17
CA LEU A 221 -3.40 0.66 8.15
C LEU A 221 -2.92 1.65 9.21
N ALA A 222 -2.17 2.66 8.80
CA ALA A 222 -1.69 3.73 9.66
C ALA A 222 -2.59 4.96 9.54
N TYR A 223 -2.88 5.63 10.64
CA TYR A 223 -3.69 6.84 10.61
C TYR A 223 -3.28 7.84 11.68
N SER A 224 -3.41 9.14 11.35
CA SER A 224 -3.31 10.24 12.30
C SER A 224 -4.45 11.21 12.07
N ILE A 225 -5.27 11.39 13.09
CA ILE A 225 -6.48 12.21 13.04
C ILE A 225 -6.51 13.02 14.32
N ASN A 226 -6.72 14.34 14.24
CA ASN A 226 -6.57 15.26 15.35
C ASN A 226 -5.25 15.07 16.14
N GLU A 227 -4.09 15.00 15.46
CA GLU A 227 -2.76 14.84 16.07
C GLU A 227 -2.59 13.55 16.91
N ASN A 228 -3.24 12.46 16.49
CA ASN A 228 -3.32 11.20 17.25
C ASN A 228 -3.88 11.38 18.68
N LYS A 229 -4.73 12.40 18.91
CA LYS A 229 -5.44 12.52 20.20
C LYS A 229 -6.39 11.33 20.34
N ARG A 230 -6.25 10.61 21.44
CA ARG A 230 -7.03 9.39 21.72
C ARG A 230 -8.53 9.65 21.50
N ASN A 231 -9.11 8.91 20.56
CA ASN A 231 -10.53 8.95 20.27
C ASN A 231 -11.02 7.55 19.90
N GLU A 232 -11.69 6.90 20.85
CA GLU A 232 -12.16 5.52 20.68
C GLU A 232 -13.15 5.39 19.51
N LYS A 233 -13.96 6.41 19.22
CA LYS A 233 -14.89 6.38 18.09
C LYS A 233 -14.15 6.31 16.76
N ILE A 234 -13.10 7.13 16.60
CA ILE A 234 -12.25 7.12 15.40
C ILE A 234 -11.53 5.77 15.29
N HIS A 235 -11.00 5.26 16.40
CA HIS A 235 -10.30 3.98 16.41
C HIS A 235 -11.21 2.82 15.97
N GLN A 236 -12.44 2.74 16.51
CA GLN A 236 -13.44 1.75 16.11
C GLN A 236 -13.84 1.89 14.63
N GLN A 237 -13.89 3.12 14.12
CA GLN A 237 -14.13 3.37 12.70
C GLN A 237 -12.97 2.82 11.83
N MET A 238 -11.71 2.97 12.26
CA MET A 238 -10.55 2.41 11.56
C MET A 238 -10.49 0.88 11.65
N ILE A 239 -10.94 0.28 12.76
CA ILE A 239 -11.13 -1.17 12.85
C ILE A 239 -12.16 -1.64 11.80
N GLN A 240 -13.26 -0.91 11.61
CA GLN A 240 -14.25 -1.26 10.60
C GLN A 240 -13.72 -1.13 9.17
N VAL A 241 -12.86 -0.14 8.90
CA VAL A 241 -12.13 -0.04 7.64
C VAL A 241 -11.24 -1.28 7.44
N ALA A 242 -10.43 -1.65 8.44
CA ALA A 242 -9.57 -2.84 8.39
C ALA A 242 -10.36 -4.15 8.15
N LYS A 243 -11.51 -4.33 8.81
CA LYS A 243 -12.40 -5.47 8.56
C LYS A 243 -12.93 -5.51 7.13
N THR A 244 -13.37 -4.35 6.62
CA THR A 244 -13.85 -4.22 5.24
C THR A 244 -12.75 -4.55 4.23
N ILE A 245 -11.49 -4.24 4.55
CA ILE A 245 -10.35 -4.63 3.73
C ILE A 245 -10.22 -6.16 3.68
N VAL A 246 -10.24 -6.82 4.84
CA VAL A 246 -10.17 -8.29 4.92
C VAL A 246 -11.32 -8.95 4.16
N ASP A 247 -12.53 -8.42 4.26
CA ASP A 247 -13.72 -9.02 3.63
C ASP A 247 -13.73 -8.88 2.10
N ASN A 248 -13.01 -7.89 1.55
CA ASN A 248 -12.91 -7.64 0.12
C ASN A 248 -11.59 -8.10 -0.52
N ALA A 249 -10.64 -8.59 0.29
CA ALA A 249 -9.31 -8.99 -0.15
C ALA A 249 -9.29 -10.31 -0.92
#